data_AF-A0A6G0Y4I6-F1
#
_entry.id   AF-A0A6G0Y4I6-F1
#
_cell.length_a   1.000
_cell.length_b   1.000
_cell.length_c   1.000
_cell.angle_alpha   90.00
_cell.angle_beta   90.00
_cell.angle_gamma   90.00
#
_symmetry.space_group_name_H-M   'P 1'
#
loop_
_entity.id
_entity.type
_entity.pdbx_description
1 polymer ?
#
loop_
_entity_poly.entity_id
_entity_poly.type
_entity_poly.pdbx_seq_one_letter_code
_entity_poly.pdbx_strand_id
1 'polypeptide(L)'
;MYKITPTHSQKKTCKLAIQLFSHSVSAAIRTCITTGELKSPIDIDTANFINIMNNMFDSDNSKFLYDSNPNKRPISDRNPQVFKYLEKTRHV
;
A
#
# COMPACT_ATOMS: atom_id res chain seq x y z
N MET A 1 18.54 17.15 -1.74
CA MET A 1 17.30 16.48 -2.19
C MET A 1 17.68 15.19 -2.89
N TYR A 2 17.44 14.03 -2.26
CA TYR A 2 17.79 12.72 -2.85
C TYR A 2 16.68 12.27 -3.79
N LYS A 3 17.03 12.00 -5.05
CA LYS A 3 16.10 11.50 -6.05
C LYS A 3 15.92 10.00 -5.86
N ILE A 4 14.70 9.53 -5.62
CA ILE A 4 14.38 8.10 -5.55
C ILE A 4 14.30 7.56 -6.98
N THR A 5 15.45 7.34 -7.62
CA THR A 5 15.53 6.79 -8.98
C THR A 5 16.05 5.36 -8.95
N PRO A 6 15.26 4.36 -9.35
CA PRO A 6 15.74 2.99 -9.42
C PRO A 6 16.78 2.86 -10.54
N THR A 7 17.86 2.13 -10.27
CA THR A 7 18.84 1.72 -11.29
C THR A 7 18.23 0.75 -12.29
N HIS A 8 18.89 0.51 -13.43
CA HIS A 8 18.40 -0.41 -14.45
C HIS A 8 18.11 -1.82 -13.93
N SER A 9 18.91 -2.33 -12.99
CA SER A 9 18.68 -3.63 -12.35
C SER A 9 17.52 -3.58 -11.35
N GLN A 10 17.41 -2.51 -10.56
CA GLN A 10 16.35 -2.34 -9.57
C GLN A 10 14.94 -2.23 -10.16
N LYS A 11 14.81 -1.71 -11.40
CA LYS A 11 13.50 -1.60 -12.08
C LYS A 11 12.77 -2.93 -12.27
N LYS A 12 13.50 -4.05 -12.29
CA LYS A 12 12.91 -5.40 -12.43
C LYS A 12 12.51 -6.01 -11.09
N THR A 13 12.90 -5.40 -9.97
CA THR A 13 12.71 -5.97 -8.64
C THR A 13 11.36 -5.56 -8.04
N CYS A 14 10.42 -6.51 -8.00
CA CYS A 14 9.11 -6.30 -7.36
C CYS A 14 9.25 -5.94 -5.87
N LYS A 15 10.28 -6.46 -5.18
CA LYS A 15 10.57 -6.12 -3.77
C LYS A 15 10.66 -4.60 -3.53
N LEU A 16 11.32 -3.86 -4.44
CA LEU A 16 11.48 -2.42 -4.28
C LEU A 16 10.14 -1.69 -4.44
N ALA A 17 9.33 -2.10 -5.42
CA ALA A 17 7.99 -1.55 -5.62
C ALA A 17 7.08 -1.82 -4.41
N ILE A 18 7.08 -3.05 -3.88
CA ILE A 18 6.28 -3.43 -2.70
C ILE A 18 6.71 -2.61 -1.47
N GLN A 19 8.02 -2.40 -1.27
CA GLN A 19 8.51 -1.59 -0.15
C GLN A 19 8.08 -0.13 -0.24
N LEU A 20 8.08 0.44 -1.46
CA LEU A 20 7.61 1.80 -1.69
C LEU A 20 6.12 1.96 -1.39
N PHE A 21 5.31 0.97 -1.79
CA PHE A 21 3.86 0.97 -1.55
C PHE A 21 3.45 0.32 -0.21
N SER A 22 4.31 0.37 0.80
CA SER A 22 4.04 -0.30 2.08
C SER A 22 3.17 0.53 3.02
N HIS A 23 2.46 -0.16 3.93
CA HIS A 23 1.68 0.48 4.98
C HIS A 23 2.49 1.48 5.83
N SER A 24 3.74 1.16 6.15
CA SER A 24 4.62 2.03 6.94
C SER A 24 4.97 3.33 6.22
N VAL A 25 5.12 3.31 4.89
CA VAL A 25 5.33 4.53 4.10
C VAL A 25 4.10 5.43 4.13
N SER A 26 2.89 4.86 3.94
CA SER A 26 1.64 5.61 4.10
C SER A 26 1.52 6.21 5.52
N ALA A 27 1.82 5.43 6.55
CA ALA A 27 1.77 5.89 7.94
C ALA A 27 2.77 7.03 8.19
N ALA A 28 3.99 6.93 7.68
CA ALA A 28 5.00 7.98 7.78
C ALA A 28 4.53 9.29 7.11
N ILE A 29 3.95 9.22 5.90
CA ILE A 29 3.40 10.40 5.22
C ILE A 29 2.28 11.04 6.05
N ARG A 30 1.35 10.25 6.60
CA ARG A 30 0.29 10.76 7.49
C ARG A 30 0.85 11.42 8.74
N THR A 31 1.90 10.85 9.33
CA THR A 31 2.59 11.45 10.47
C THR A 31 3.19 12.79 10.07
N CYS A 32 3.91 12.87 8.94
CA CYS A 32 4.50 14.11 8.45
C CYS A 32 3.44 15.19 8.14
N ILE A 33 2.26 14.81 7.65
CA ILE A 33 1.12 15.73 7.49
C ILE A 33 0.67 16.24 8.86
N THR A 34 0.48 15.33 9.81
CA THR A 34 -0.01 15.65 11.17
C THR A 34 0.97 16.54 11.94
N THR A 35 2.28 16.33 11.78
CA THR A 35 3.32 17.16 12.39
C THR A 35 3.58 18.46 11.61
N GLY A 36 2.94 18.64 10.45
CA GLY A 36 3.09 19.84 9.61
C GLY A 36 4.40 19.91 8.81
N GLU A 37 5.15 18.82 8.71
CA GLU A 37 6.33 18.69 7.83
C GLU A 37 5.91 18.62 6.35
N LEU A 38 4.75 18.00 6.10
CA LEU A 38 4.07 17.97 4.81
C LEU A 38 2.79 18.81 4.91
N LYS A 39 2.63 19.76 3.99
CA LYS A 39 1.54 20.76 4.03
C LYS A 39 0.73 20.80 2.74
N SER A 40 1.11 20.01 1.74
CA SER A 40 0.44 20.02 0.46
C SER A 40 -0.90 19.29 0.59
N PRO A 41 -1.98 19.83 0.01
CA PRO A 41 -3.28 19.17 0.06
C PRO A 41 -3.27 17.78 -0.60
N ILE A 42 -2.35 17.52 -1.54
CA ILE A 42 -2.19 16.21 -2.21
C ILE A 42 -1.44 15.17 -1.38
N ASP A 43 -0.83 15.55 -0.25
CA ASP A 43 -0.03 14.62 0.57
C ASP A 43 -0.91 13.53 1.18
N ILE A 44 -2.14 13.89 1.58
CA ILE A 44 -3.10 12.94 2.14
C ILE A 44 -3.60 11.95 1.07
N ASP A 45 -3.82 12.43 -0.15
CA ASP A 45 -4.22 11.59 -1.28
C ASP A 45 -3.12 10.60 -1.64
N THR A 46 -1.86 11.04 -1.60
CA THR A 46 -0.69 10.17 -1.80
C THR A 46 -0.63 9.08 -0.74
N ALA A 47 -0.80 9.42 0.54
CA ALA A 47 -0.86 8.43 1.61
C ALA A 47 -2.04 7.45 1.47
N ASN A 48 -3.20 7.95 1.06
CA ASN A 48 -4.39 7.13 0.78
C ASN A 48 -4.11 6.13 -0.35
N PHE A 49 -3.55 6.60 -1.46
CA PHE A 49 -3.19 5.77 -2.62
C PHE A 49 -2.19 4.67 -2.23
N ILE A 50 -1.10 5.02 -1.53
CA ILE A 50 -0.10 4.05 -1.07
C ILE A 50 -0.74 2.96 -0.21
N ASN A 51 -1.63 3.34 0.71
CA ASN A 51 -2.33 2.36 1.57
C ASN A 51 -3.30 1.47 0.79
N ILE A 52 -3.98 2.01 -0.24
CA ILE A 52 -4.84 1.22 -1.13
C ILE A 52 -4.00 0.17 -1.87
N MET A 53 -2.86 0.58 -2.46
CA MET A 53 -1.95 -0.33 -3.15
C MET A 53 -1.38 -1.41 -2.22
N ASN A 54 -1.00 -1.06 -0.99
CA ASN A 54 -0.57 -2.03 0.02
C ASN A 54 -1.65 -3.11 0.23
N ASN A 55 -2.90 -2.68 0.47
CA ASN A 55 -3.98 -3.59 0.82
C ASN A 55 -4.41 -4.47 -0.36
N MET A 56 -4.39 -3.95 -1.58
CA MET A 56 -4.62 -4.75 -2.78
C MET A 56 -3.51 -5.80 -2.95
N PHE A 57 -2.24 -5.41 -2.84
CA PHE A 57 -1.14 -6.36 -2.97
C PHE A 57 -1.18 -7.45 -1.88
N ASP A 58 -1.48 -7.08 -0.64
CA ASP A 58 -1.66 -8.04 0.46
C ASP A 58 -2.82 -9.01 0.19
N SER A 59 -3.91 -8.52 -0.41
CA SER A 59 -5.09 -9.30 -0.82
C SER A 59 -4.79 -10.34 -1.89
N ASP A 60 -4.02 -9.95 -2.90
CA ASP A 60 -3.65 -10.83 -4.02
C ASP A 60 -2.49 -11.79 -3.69
N ASN A 61 -1.79 -11.57 -2.57
CA ASN A 61 -0.63 -12.36 -2.15
C ASN A 61 -0.85 -13.08 -0.80
N SER A 62 -2.09 -13.48 -0.53
CA SER A 62 -2.46 -14.26 0.66
C SER A 62 -1.75 -15.62 0.70
N LYS A 63 -1.38 -16.08 1.90
CA LYS A 63 -0.66 -17.36 2.11
C LYS A 63 -1.23 -18.22 3.23
N PHE A 64 -1.83 -17.58 4.24
CA PHE A 64 -2.29 -18.26 5.44
C PHE A 64 -3.76 -17.98 5.69
N LEU A 65 -4.51 -19.01 6.04
CA LEU A 65 -5.93 -18.88 6.35
C LEU A 65 -6.18 -17.95 7.55
N TYR A 66 -5.27 -17.97 8.53
CA TYR A 66 -5.38 -17.25 9.80
C TYR A 66 -4.27 -16.20 9.99
N ASP A 67 -4.05 -15.36 8.98
CA ASP A 67 -3.11 -14.25 9.10
C ASP A 67 -3.66 -13.16 10.05
N SER A 68 -2.78 -12.50 10.81
CA SER A 68 -3.20 -11.38 11.68
C SER A 68 -3.67 -10.18 10.85
N ASN A 69 -3.08 -9.97 9.66
CA ASN A 69 -3.56 -9.02 8.67
C ASN A 69 -4.72 -9.67 7.87
N PRO A 70 -5.96 -9.15 7.99
CA PRO A 70 -7.09 -9.72 7.31
C PRO A 70 -7.01 -9.65 5.78
N ASN A 71 -6.22 -8.73 5.22
CA ASN A 71 -5.98 -8.65 3.78
C ASN A 71 -5.07 -9.78 3.30
N LYS A 72 -4.21 -10.36 4.15
CA LYS A 72 -3.33 -11.48 3.78
C LYS A 72 -3.99 -12.85 3.90
N ARG A 73 -5.30 -12.89 4.16
CA ARG A 73 -6.09 -14.12 4.21
C ARG A 73 -6.72 -14.40 2.83
N PRO A 74 -6.99 -15.67 2.50
CA PRO A 74 -7.60 -16.04 1.22
C PRO A 74 -8.93 -15.34 0.94
N ILE A 75 -9.17 -15.08 -0.34
CA ILE A 75 -10.44 -14.53 -0.85
C ILE A 75 -11.54 -15.56 -0.60
N SER A 76 -12.57 -15.17 0.17
CA SER A 76 -13.73 -16.00 0.47
C SER A 76 -14.86 -15.15 1.06
N ASP A 77 -16.06 -15.71 1.11
CA ASP A 77 -17.22 -15.08 1.76
C ASP A 77 -17.00 -14.85 3.27
N ARG A 78 -16.05 -15.57 3.88
CA ARG A 78 -15.63 -15.39 5.28
C ARG A 78 -14.62 -14.26 5.47
N ASN A 79 -14.13 -13.69 4.37
CA ASN A 79 -13.14 -12.60 4.35
C ASN A 79 -13.54 -11.50 3.35
N PRO A 80 -14.76 -10.93 3.48
CA PRO A 80 -15.36 -10.10 2.43
C PRO A 80 -14.65 -8.76 2.22
N GLN A 81 -13.88 -8.29 3.20
CA GLN A 81 -13.13 -7.03 3.11
C GLN A 81 -12.09 -7.02 1.98
N VAL A 82 -11.61 -8.18 1.54
CA VAL A 82 -10.70 -8.26 0.40
C VAL A 82 -11.40 -7.76 -0.87
N PHE A 83 -12.66 -8.14 -1.10
CA PHE A 83 -13.44 -7.64 -2.25
C PHE A 83 -13.54 -6.12 -2.23
N LYS A 84 -13.76 -5.52 -1.06
CA LYS A 84 -13.81 -4.05 -0.92
C LYS A 84 -12.52 -3.36 -1.37
N TYR A 85 -11.36 -3.93 -1.08
CA TYR A 85 -10.08 -3.34 -1.51
C TYR A 85 -9.82 -3.57 -3.00
N LEU A 86 -10.16 -4.74 -3.53
CA LEU A 86 -10.07 -5.04 -4.96
C LEU A 86 -11.01 -4.14 -5.80
N GLU A 87 -12.23 -3.91 -5.34
CA GLU A 87 -13.17 -2.99 -5.99
C GLU A 87 -12.67 -1.54 -5.95
N LYS A 88 -12.10 -1.11 -4.82
CA LYS A 88 -11.51 0.23 -4.71
C LYS A 88 -10.40 0.45 -5.73
N THR A 89 -9.58 -0.57 -6.00
CA THR A 89 -8.51 -0.48 -7.01
C THR A 89 -8.98 -0.51 -8.45
N ARG A 90 -10.24 -0.88 -8.73
CA ARG A 90 -10.76 -0.93 -10.11
C ARG A 90 -10.81 0.45 -10.78
N HIS A 91 -10.88 1.52 -9.99
CA HIS A 91 -11.06 2.89 -10.45
C HIS A 91 -9.85 3.79 -10.21
N VAL A 92 -8.75 3.19 -9.75
CA VAL A 92 -7.45 3.85 -9.53
C VAL A 92 -6.61 3.66 -10.77
#